data_AF-A0A924MQB8-F1
#
_entry.id   AF-A0A924MQB8-F1
#
_cell.length_a   1.000
_cell.length_b   1.000
_cell.length_c   1.000
_cell.angle_alpha   90.00
_cell.angle_beta   90.00
_cell.angle_gamma   90.00
#
_symmetry.space_group_name_H-M   'P 1'
#
loop_
_entity.id
_entity.type
_entity.pdbx_description
1 polymer ?
#
loop_
_entity_poly.entity_id
_entity_poly.type
_entity_poly.pdbx_seq_one_letter_code
_entity_poly.pdbx_strand_id
1 'polypeptide(L)'
;TRTVRENDSRGRHTTTYRVLIPLPQGGCLIDTPGMRELKLSGEEDLADGGFDDIEALARQCRFSDCGHSNEPGCAVNAAIEKGELTEARYAHYCKLRDERDAAAVTLAQRRAEEREIQKQAGKRAKDKYGRK
;
A
#
# COMPACT_ATOMS: atom_id res chain seq x y z
N THR A 1 8.91 6.96 -30.91
CA THR A 1 9.20 5.79 -30.04
C THR A 1 10.65 5.38 -30.24
N ARG A 2 11.44 5.29 -29.16
CA ARG A 2 12.82 4.77 -29.21
C ARG A 2 12.85 3.32 -28.70
N THR A 3 13.83 2.56 -29.18
CA THR A 3 13.99 1.11 -28.95
C THR A 3 14.25 0.75 -27.48
N VAL A 4 13.76 -0.43 -27.09
CA VAL A 4 13.96 -1.06 -25.77
C VAL A 4 15.44 -1.37 -25.55
N ARG A 5 15.94 -1.33 -24.29
CA ARG A 5 17.33 -1.71 -23.99
C ARG A 5 17.54 -3.19 -24.29
N GLU A 6 18.53 -3.51 -25.13
CA GLU A 6 18.85 -4.90 -25.54
C GLU A 6 19.33 -5.78 -24.38
N ASN A 7 19.93 -5.19 -23.34
CA ASN A 7 20.60 -5.96 -22.27
C ASN A 7 19.66 -6.48 -21.18
N ASP A 8 18.49 -5.86 -20.98
CA ASP A 8 17.53 -6.26 -19.95
C ASP A 8 16.07 -6.31 -20.44
N SER A 9 15.83 -6.05 -21.73
CA SER A 9 14.49 -5.97 -22.33
C SER A 9 13.55 -4.98 -21.62
N ARG A 10 14.07 -4.02 -20.84
CA ARG A 10 13.25 -3.03 -20.14
C ARG A 10 13.14 -1.74 -20.96
N GLY A 11 11.93 -1.19 -20.99
CA GLY A 11 11.66 0.12 -21.57
C GLY A 11 12.42 1.21 -20.80
N ARG A 12 12.99 2.19 -21.51
CA ARG A 12 13.60 3.37 -20.88
C ARG A 12 12.50 4.42 -20.67
N HIS A 13 12.25 4.82 -19.42
CA HIS A 13 11.39 5.98 -19.14
C HIS A 13 12.07 7.25 -19.67
N THR A 14 11.60 7.73 -20.81
CA THR A 14 12.13 8.94 -21.47
C THR A 14 11.35 10.19 -21.10
N THR A 15 10.08 10.05 -20.73
CA THR A 15 9.25 11.14 -20.22
C THR A 15 9.72 11.47 -18.81
N THR A 16 10.20 12.70 -18.59
CA THR A 16 10.79 13.15 -17.31
C THR A 16 9.89 14.13 -16.53
N TYR A 17 8.83 14.62 -17.15
CA TYR A 17 7.89 15.57 -16.56
C TYR A 17 6.46 15.14 -16.83
N ARG A 18 5.54 15.54 -15.95
CA ARG A 18 4.10 15.29 -16.12
C ARG A 18 3.47 16.37 -16.99
N VAL A 19 2.58 15.98 -17.90
CA VAL A 19 1.86 16.89 -18.80
C VAL A 19 0.37 16.66 -18.67
N LEU A 20 -0.40 17.74 -18.69
CA LEU A 20 -1.85 17.72 -18.82
C LEU A 20 -2.23 18.24 -20.21
N ILE A 21 -2.81 17.38 -21.04
CA ILE A 21 -3.16 17.69 -22.42
C ILE A 21 -4.69 17.77 -22.52
N PRO A 22 -5.28 18.94 -22.80
CA PRO A 22 -6.72 19.04 -23.04
C PRO A 22 -7.09 18.34 -24.34
N LEU A 23 -8.19 17.59 -24.35
CA LEU A 23 -8.65 16.86 -25.53
C LEU A 23 -9.72 17.66 -26.30
N PRO A 24 -9.73 17.62 -27.65
CA PRO A 24 -10.65 18.42 -28.47
C PRO A 24 -12.14 18.17 -28.20
N GLN A 25 -12.48 16.96 -27.74
CA GLN A 25 -13.86 16.54 -27.46
C GLN A 25 -14.25 16.73 -25.98
N GLY A 26 -13.40 17.38 -25.18
CA GLY A 26 -13.53 17.49 -23.73
C GLY A 26 -12.69 16.46 -22.97
N GLY A 27 -12.42 16.76 -21.69
CA GLY A 27 -11.52 15.97 -20.84
C GLY A 27 -10.04 16.32 -21.02
N CYS A 28 -9.19 15.68 -20.22
CA CYS A 28 -7.73 15.88 -20.26
C CYS A 28 -7.00 14.54 -20.15
N LEU A 29 -5.91 14.39 -20.90
CA LEU A 29 -4.94 13.31 -20.75
C LEU A 29 -3.82 13.77 -19.81
N ILE A 30 -3.57 13.00 -18.74
CA ILE A 30 -2.39 13.18 -17.90
C ILE A 30 -1.33 12.18 -18.39
N ASP A 31 -0.27 12.68 -19.02
CA ASP A 31 0.91 11.88 -19.32
C ASP A 31 1.89 12.00 -18.15
N THR A 32 2.23 10.88 -17.52
CA THR A 32 3.20 10.82 -16.43
C THR A 32 4.45 10.07 -16.85
N PRO A 33 5.63 10.46 -16.34
CA PRO A 33 6.80 9.59 -16.36
C PRO A 33 6.43 8.20 -15.85
N GLY A 34 7.02 7.15 -16.44
CA GLY A 34 6.79 5.80 -15.94
C GLY A 34 7.25 5.68 -14.49
N MET A 35 6.33 5.22 -13.64
CA MET A 35 6.57 5.01 -12.21
C MET A 35 7.29 3.67 -12.02
N ARG A 36 8.31 3.64 -11.17
CA ARG A 36 9.07 2.41 -10.88
C ARG A 36 8.45 1.58 -9.77
N GLU A 37 7.88 2.25 -8.77
CA GLU A 37 7.23 1.64 -7.64
C GLU A 37 6.17 2.61 -7.10
N LEU A 38 5.08 2.04 -6.61
CA LEU A 38 4.09 2.72 -5.78
C LEU A 38 4.17 2.05 -4.42
N LYS A 39 4.51 2.81 -3.39
CA LYS A 39 4.59 2.30 -2.02
C LYS A 39 3.33 2.65 -1.25
N LEU A 40 2.97 1.77 -0.34
CA LEU A 40 1.94 2.00 0.65
C LEU A 40 2.47 2.94 1.74
N SER A 41 1.57 3.77 2.26
CA SER A 41 1.82 4.66 3.38
C SER A 41 1.73 3.93 4.72
N GLY A 42 1.06 2.78 4.75
CA GLY A 42 0.80 1.99 5.95
C GLY A 42 -0.58 2.26 6.58
N GLU A 43 -1.38 3.12 5.95
CA GLU A 43 -2.72 3.48 6.41
C GLU A 43 -3.83 2.95 5.50
N GLU A 44 -3.45 2.27 4.41
CA GLU A 44 -4.38 1.75 3.42
C GLU A 44 -5.24 0.61 3.99
N ASP A 45 -6.56 0.74 3.80
CA ASP A 45 -7.51 -0.36 3.93
C ASP A 45 -7.50 -1.19 2.64
N LEU A 46 -7.16 -2.47 2.76
CA LEU A 46 -7.09 -3.37 1.61
C LEU A 46 -8.48 -3.77 1.10
N ALA A 47 -9.52 -3.67 1.94
CA ALA A 47 -10.89 -3.88 1.48
C ALA A 47 -11.27 -2.83 0.43
N ASP A 48 -11.00 -1.56 0.72
CA ASP A 48 -11.19 -0.45 -0.23
C ASP A 48 -10.26 -0.57 -1.45
N GLY A 49 -9.12 -1.25 -1.29
CA GLY A 49 -8.14 -1.57 -2.33
C GLY A 49 -8.56 -2.71 -3.27
N GLY A 50 -9.76 -3.26 -3.13
CA GLY A 50 -10.30 -4.32 -3.99
C GLY A 50 -9.98 -5.73 -3.52
N PHE A 51 -9.78 -5.93 -2.21
CA PHE A 51 -9.68 -7.25 -1.56
C PHE A 51 -10.77 -7.47 -0.50
N ASP A 52 -11.90 -6.77 -0.64
CA ASP A 52 -13.08 -6.89 0.23
C ASP A 52 -13.66 -8.31 0.23
N ASP A 53 -13.59 -9.01 -0.91
CA ASP A 53 -13.93 -10.42 -1.06
C ASP A 53 -13.12 -11.32 -0.10
N ILE A 54 -11.80 -11.13 -0.05
CA ILE A 54 -10.91 -11.92 0.80
C ILE A 54 -11.11 -11.56 2.28
N GLU A 55 -11.25 -10.29 2.62
CA GLU A 55 -11.53 -9.82 3.98
C GLU A 55 -12.87 -10.38 4.50
N ALA A 56 -13.89 -10.44 3.64
CA ALA A 56 -15.19 -11.02 3.98
C ALA A 56 -15.10 -12.54 4.20
N LEU A 57 -14.29 -13.26 3.40
CA LEU A 57 -14.04 -14.69 3.61
C LEU A 57 -13.24 -14.93 4.90
N ALA A 58 -12.21 -14.13 5.18
CA ALA A 58 -11.40 -14.27 6.38
C ALA A 58 -12.23 -14.16 7.67
N ARG A 59 -13.24 -13.27 7.70
CA ARG A 59 -14.18 -13.13 8.83
C ARG A 59 -15.11 -14.32 9.04
N GLN A 60 -15.24 -15.20 8.05
CA GLN A 60 -16.06 -16.42 8.13
C GLN A 60 -15.26 -17.64 8.60
N CYS A 61 -13.95 -17.49 8.84
CA CYS A 61 -13.14 -18.56 9.39
C CYS A 61 -13.64 -18.99 10.77
N ARG A 62 -13.50 -20.29 11.05
CA ARG A 62 -13.82 -20.87 12.36
C ARG A 62 -13.08 -20.19 13.52
N PHE A 63 -11.84 -19.77 13.28
CA PHE A 63 -10.98 -19.13 14.27
C PHE A 63 -10.75 -17.65 13.90
N SER A 64 -10.78 -16.78 14.90
CA SER A 64 -10.57 -15.33 14.73
C SER A 64 -9.13 -14.95 14.36
N ASP A 65 -8.18 -15.82 14.69
CA ASP A 65 -6.74 -15.70 14.44
C ASP A 65 -6.25 -16.70 13.38
N CYS A 66 -7.15 -17.14 12.48
CA CYS A 66 -6.83 -18.07 11.41
C CYS A 66 -5.72 -17.51 10.51
N GLY A 67 -4.63 -18.25 10.34
CA GLY A 67 -3.53 -17.91 9.42
C GLY A 67 -3.78 -18.34 7.97
N HIS A 68 -4.96 -18.90 7.69
CA HIS A 68 -5.40 -19.38 6.37
C HIS A 68 -4.36 -20.27 5.66
N SER A 69 -3.63 -21.07 6.43
CA SER A 69 -2.65 -22.02 5.94
C SER A 69 -3.29 -23.40 5.85
N ASN A 70 -3.39 -24.12 6.97
CA ASN A 70 -3.97 -25.47 7.03
C ASN A 70 -5.01 -25.62 8.17
N GLU A 71 -5.56 -24.52 8.66
CA GLU A 71 -6.50 -24.55 9.77
C GLU A 71 -7.86 -25.15 9.37
N PRO A 72 -8.45 -26.03 10.20
CA PRO A 72 -9.75 -26.61 9.90
C PRO A 72 -10.85 -25.54 9.95
N GLY A 73 -11.72 -25.53 8.95
CA GLY A 73 -12.80 -24.52 8.84
C GLY A 73 -12.31 -23.14 8.41
N CYS A 74 -11.18 -23.07 7.70
CA CYS A 74 -10.74 -21.86 7.01
C CYS A 74 -11.63 -21.61 5.77
N ALA A 75 -12.40 -20.51 5.78
CA ALA A 75 -13.27 -20.14 4.67
C ALA A 75 -12.50 -19.68 3.43
N VAL A 76 -11.31 -19.06 3.61
CA VAL A 76 -10.43 -18.66 2.51
C VAL A 76 -9.93 -19.89 1.74
N ASN A 77 -9.41 -20.90 2.45
CA ASN A 77 -8.96 -22.15 1.81
C ASN A 77 -10.10 -22.89 1.14
N ALA A 78 -11.27 -22.95 1.78
CA ALA A 78 -12.45 -23.56 1.17
C ALA A 78 -12.87 -22.84 -0.13
N ALA A 79 -12.78 -21.51 -0.19
CA ALA A 79 -13.04 -20.75 -1.42
C ALA A 79 -11.98 -21.03 -2.51
N ILE A 80 -10.71 -21.21 -2.11
CA ILE A 80 -9.63 -21.60 -3.04
C ILE A 80 -9.86 -23.00 -3.61
N GLU A 81 -10.18 -23.97 -2.76
CA GLU A 81 -10.47 -25.35 -3.16
C GLU A 81 -11.67 -25.44 -4.12
N LYS A 82 -12.67 -24.56 -3.95
CA LYS A 82 -13.84 -24.46 -4.83
C LYS A 82 -13.58 -23.66 -6.11
N GLY A 83 -12.43 -22.98 -6.22
CA GLY A 83 -12.11 -22.10 -7.35
C GLY A 83 -12.84 -20.75 -7.34
N GLU A 84 -13.50 -20.40 -6.23
CA GLU A 84 -14.16 -19.10 -6.04
C GLU A 84 -13.11 -17.98 -5.79
N LEU A 85 -11.97 -18.35 -5.21
CA LEU A 85 -10.80 -17.50 -5.04
C LEU A 85 -9.57 -18.18 -5.66
N THR A 86 -8.75 -17.46 -6.41
CA THR A 86 -7.52 -18.06 -6.96
C THR A 86 -6.37 -17.95 -5.95
N GLU A 87 -5.53 -18.98 -5.89
CA GLU A 87 -4.34 -18.97 -5.03
C GLU A 87 -3.41 -17.79 -5.35
N ALA A 88 -3.25 -17.44 -6.62
CA ALA A 88 -2.46 -16.28 -7.04
C ALA A 88 -3.03 -14.96 -6.52
N ARG A 89 -4.36 -14.80 -6.49
CA ARG A 89 -5.01 -13.61 -5.94
C ARG A 89 -4.82 -13.52 -4.44
N TYR A 90 -4.97 -14.64 -3.73
CA TYR A 90 -4.71 -14.70 -2.28
C TYR A 90 -3.23 -14.40 -1.95
N ALA A 91 -2.29 -14.94 -2.73
CA ALA A 91 -0.86 -14.64 -2.58
C ALA A 91 -0.55 -13.16 -2.80
N HIS A 92 -1.20 -12.52 -3.78
CA HIS A 92 -1.05 -11.08 -4.01
C HIS A 92 -1.58 -10.24 -2.85
N TYR A 93 -2.74 -10.63 -2.29
CA TYR A 93 -3.29 -10.02 -1.08
C TYR A 93 -2.32 -10.11 0.11
N CYS A 94 -1.81 -11.31 0.40
CA CYS A 94 -0.85 -11.52 1.49
C CYS A 94 0.38 -10.63 1.31
N LYS A 95 0.95 -10.61 0.09
CA LYS A 95 2.09 -9.76 -0.21
C LYS A 95 1.80 -8.28 0.06
N LEU A 96 0.65 -7.78 -0.41
CA LEU A 96 0.29 -6.37 -0.24
C LEU A 96 0.01 -6.02 1.22
N ARG A 97 -0.62 -6.94 1.98
CA ARG A 97 -0.82 -6.82 3.43
C ARG A 97 0.51 -6.73 4.17
N ASP A 98 1.44 -7.62 3.87
CA ASP A 98 2.74 -7.63 4.54
C ASP A 98 3.54 -6.34 4.22
N GLU A 99 3.47 -5.84 2.97
CA GLU A 99 4.04 -4.54 2.58
C GLU A 99 3.37 -3.37 3.33
N ARG A 100 2.04 -3.39 3.49
CA ARG A 100 1.28 -2.39 4.24
C ARG A 100 1.68 -2.37 5.71
N ASP A 101 1.78 -3.55 6.33
CA ASP A 101 2.12 -3.67 7.74
C ASP A 101 3.54 -3.20 8.03
N ALA A 102 4.50 -3.50 7.14
CA ALA A 102 5.85 -2.97 7.22
C ALA A 102 5.87 -1.43 7.10
N ALA A 103 5.08 -0.86 6.18
CA ALA A 103 4.92 0.58 6.06
C ALA A 103 4.28 1.20 7.32
N ALA A 104 3.29 0.54 7.91
CA ALA A 104 2.59 0.99 9.12
C ALA A 104 3.55 1.05 10.33
N VAL A 105 4.44 0.07 10.50
CA VAL A 105 5.49 0.10 11.53
C VAL A 105 6.40 1.30 11.34
N THR A 106 6.85 1.53 10.10
CA THR A 106 7.73 2.66 9.76
C THR A 106 7.04 4.00 10.05
N LEU A 107 5.76 4.13 9.70
CA LEU A 107 4.95 5.31 9.97
C LEU A 107 4.79 5.56 11.47
N ALA A 108 4.51 4.51 12.26
CA ALA A 108 4.36 4.60 13.70
C ALA A 108 5.65 5.09 14.38
N GLN A 109 6.81 4.59 13.94
CA GLN A 109 8.12 5.03 14.40
C GLN A 109 8.33 6.53 14.12
N ARG A 110 8.12 6.97 12.87
CA ARG A 110 8.25 8.39 12.49
C ARG A 110 7.34 9.29 13.30
N ARG A 111 6.07 8.90 13.49
CA ARG A 111 5.11 9.65 14.32
C ARG A 111 5.54 9.72 15.79
N ALA A 112 6.18 8.67 16.33
CA ALA A 112 6.73 8.70 17.68
C ALA A 112 7.89 9.69 17.80
N GLU A 113 8.84 9.64 16.87
CA GLU A 113 9.98 10.58 16.82
C GLU A 113 9.53 12.03 16.71
N GLU A 114 8.59 12.33 15.81
CA GLU A 114 8.02 13.67 15.63
C GLU A 114 7.37 14.20 16.91
N ARG A 115 6.64 13.35 17.64
CA ARG A 115 6.04 13.71 18.94
C ARG A 115 7.11 14.04 19.98
N GLU A 116 8.20 13.28 20.03
CA GLU A 116 9.30 13.57 20.95
C GLU A 116 10.03 14.88 20.59
N ILE A 117 10.27 15.12 19.30
CA ILE A 117 10.83 16.40 18.82
C ILE A 117 9.91 17.56 19.21
N GLN A 118 8.61 17.43 19.01
CA GLN A 118 7.64 18.47 19.34
C GLN A 118 7.59 18.75 20.85
N LYS A 119 7.62 17.71 21.70
CA LYS A 119 7.71 17.86 23.16
C LYS A 119 8.97 18.59 23.57
N GLN A 120 10.12 18.24 22.99
CA GLN A 120 11.40 18.91 23.29
C GLN A 120 11.39 20.38 22.86
N ALA A 121 10.85 20.68 21.68
CA ALA A 121 10.69 22.05 21.20
C ALA A 121 9.77 22.87 22.13
N GLY A 122 8.64 22.29 22.56
CA GLY A 122 7.71 22.90 23.51
C GLY A 122 8.37 23.18 24.87
N LYS A 123 9.15 22.23 25.40
CA LYS A 123 9.91 22.41 26.65
C LYS A 123 10.92 23.56 26.53
N ARG A 124 11.72 23.58 25.46
CA ARG A 124 12.69 24.66 25.17
C ARG A 124 12.02 26.03 25.06
N ALA A 125 10.86 26.10 24.40
CA ALA A 125 10.10 27.35 24.29
C ALA A 125 9.59 27.84 25.65
N LYS A 126 9.09 26.92 26.50
CA LYS A 126 8.66 27.23 27.86
C LYS A 126 9.83 27.71 28.74
N ASP A 127 10.97 27.06 28.64
CA ASP A 127 12.17 27.46 29.40
C ASP A 127 12.68 28.86 28.98
N LYS A 128 12.57 29.20 27.68
CA LYS A 128 13.05 30.48 27.14
C LYS A 128 12.07 31.66 27.37
N TYR A 129 10.77 31.43 27.28
CA TYR A 129 9.76 32.50 27.28
C TYR A 129 8.77 32.43 28.47
N GLY A 130 8.85 31.39 29.31
CA GLY A 130 7.87 31.10 30.38
C GLY A 130 8.14 31.73 31.75
N ARG A 131 9.06 32.70 31.88
CA ARG A 131 9.24 33.47 33.12
C ARG A 131 8.45 34.79 33.06
N LYS A 132 7.30 34.80 33.74
CA LYS A 132 6.75 35.97 34.45
C LYS A 132 6.48 35.53 35.88
#